data_AF-A0A3B9N6U9-F1
#
_entry.id   AF-A0A3B9N6U9-F1
#
_cell.length_a   1.000
_cell.length_b   1.000
_cell.length_c   1.000
_cell.angle_alpha   90.00
_cell.angle_beta   90.00
_cell.angle_gamma   90.00
#
_symmetry.space_group_name_H-M   'P 1'
#
loop_
_entity.id
_entity.type
_entity.pdbx_description
1 polymer ?
#
loop_
_entity_poly.entity_id
_entity_poly.type
_entity_poly.pdbx_seq_one_letter_code
_entity_poly.pdbx_strand_id
1 'polypeptide(L)'
;MKSKTLGILIMLFLSLNLLAQNDNYSIIHIYRTGFLTALNDYPVIFNNMVIYELPYNNRLSYKIYSEGKLNIELPGNVKINLNVKNGQEYYIKCPNTGISKLVTNDVGKKDFDKEKDQPNLYTELEEDLNYPVIRNANAINNPVTIKSDQIEEKKTYIPSDIDINIPFSTNINQNKYALIIGNEDYSSYQAGLNSESNVDFAVNDARIMKEYAKSTFGVPDENIIYLENAKTVEMARAIKTLSIIIKSSNGKADILFYYAGHGFPDELTNEPYLIPVDVGGTDLQFAVKLSDLYTQLTEFPSQKVTVILDACFSGGGRNQSLVAARGVKVKPKDNILTGNMVVFTASSGEQSSLPYKDKNHGLFTYFLLKKIQETEGNISYKELSDFLGEQVAIKSAIINQKEQNPQTLISVTVKDQWYNWKINQD
;
A
#
# COMPACT_ATOMS: atom_id res chain seq x y z
N MET A 1 -60.03 50.06 -0.72
CA MET A 1 -59.01 49.75 0.31
C MET A 1 -58.25 48.50 -0.10
N LYS A 2 -56.91 48.57 0.00
CA LYS A 2 -55.86 47.52 -0.07
C LYS A 2 -56.38 46.07 0.02
N SER A 3 -55.91 45.05 -0.72
CA SER A 3 -54.55 44.71 -1.15
C SER A 3 -54.60 43.57 -2.20
N LYS A 4 -53.69 43.63 -3.18
CA LYS A 4 -53.31 42.57 -4.15
C LYS A 4 -52.70 41.36 -3.40
N THR A 5 -52.60 40.13 -3.94
CA THR A 5 -51.68 39.71 -5.02
C THR A 5 -52.01 38.33 -5.60
N LEU A 6 -51.70 38.19 -6.88
CA LEU A 6 -51.83 37.07 -7.82
C LEU A 6 -50.43 36.48 -8.12
N GLY A 7 -50.33 35.18 -8.39
CA GLY A 7 -49.22 34.50 -9.11
C GLY A 7 -49.33 32.98 -8.91
N ILE A 8 -49.54 32.07 -9.90
CA ILE A 8 -48.92 31.83 -11.22
C ILE A 8 -47.39 31.75 -11.07
N LEU A 9 -46.60 30.77 -11.54
CA LEU A 9 -46.70 29.46 -12.20
C LEU A 9 -45.21 29.06 -12.43
N ILE A 10 -44.94 27.79 -12.76
CA ILE A 10 -43.73 27.28 -13.46
C ILE A 10 -42.49 26.97 -12.59
N MET A 11 -42.30 25.67 -12.33
CA MET A 11 -40.98 25.05 -12.20
C MET A 11 -40.23 25.14 -13.55
N LEU A 12 -39.01 25.67 -13.55
CA LEU A 12 -37.79 25.11 -14.17
C LEU A 12 -36.72 26.20 -14.35
N PHE A 13 -35.50 25.87 -13.90
CA PHE A 13 -34.18 26.34 -14.35
C PHE A 13 -33.71 27.79 -14.12
N LEU A 14 -32.52 27.86 -13.50
CA LEU A 14 -31.48 28.90 -13.53
C LEU A 14 -31.86 30.32 -13.06
N SER A 15 -31.28 30.76 -11.94
CA SER A 15 -29.97 31.43 -11.97
C SER A 15 -29.63 32.18 -10.67
N LEU A 16 -28.34 32.06 -10.32
CA LEU A 16 -27.46 33.08 -9.74
C LEU A 16 -27.59 33.49 -8.26
N ASN A 17 -26.58 33.04 -7.51
CA ASN A 17 -25.63 33.84 -6.72
C ASN A 17 -26.21 34.79 -5.66
N LEU A 18 -26.05 34.43 -4.38
CA LEU A 18 -25.18 35.15 -3.44
C LEU A 18 -25.30 34.51 -2.05
N LEU A 19 -24.53 33.45 -1.82
CA LEU A 19 -23.95 33.24 -0.50
C LEU A 19 -22.49 32.99 -0.80
N ALA A 20 -21.64 33.98 -0.50
CA ALA A 20 -20.22 33.74 -0.30
C ALA A 20 -20.12 32.79 0.90
N GLN A 21 -20.35 31.51 0.63
CA GLN A 21 -19.90 30.44 1.47
C GLN A 21 -18.39 30.55 1.35
N ASN A 22 -17.72 30.95 2.43
CA ASN A 22 -16.27 30.86 2.52
C ASN A 22 -15.94 29.37 2.45
N ASP A 23 -15.95 28.82 1.24
CA ASP A 23 -15.58 27.46 0.99
C ASP A 23 -14.11 27.40 1.40
N ASN A 24 -13.83 26.61 2.42
CA ASN A 24 -12.51 26.38 2.97
C ASN A 24 -11.63 25.53 2.04
N TYR A 25 -11.95 25.51 0.75
CA TYR A 25 -11.32 24.71 -0.27
C TYR A 25 -11.41 25.37 -1.65
N SER A 26 -10.58 24.88 -2.55
CA SER A 26 -10.57 25.13 -3.99
C SER A 26 -10.76 23.81 -4.72
N ILE A 27 -10.98 23.83 -6.03
CA ILE A 27 -11.00 22.59 -6.83
C ILE A 27 -10.06 22.75 -8.02
N ILE A 28 -9.23 21.74 -8.26
CA ILE A 28 -8.37 21.63 -9.44
C ILE A 28 -8.97 20.58 -10.37
N HIS A 29 -9.46 21.03 -11.51
CA HIS A 29 -9.99 20.20 -12.58
C HIS A 29 -8.91 19.91 -13.61
N ILE A 30 -8.63 18.63 -13.87
CA ILE A 30 -7.67 18.19 -14.89
C ILE A 30 -8.40 17.29 -15.87
N TYR A 31 -8.29 17.55 -17.16
CA TYR A 31 -9.05 16.79 -18.16
C TYR A 31 -8.28 16.57 -19.45
N ARG A 32 -8.43 15.35 -19.99
CA ARG A 32 -7.86 14.96 -21.28
C ARG A 32 -8.92 15.11 -22.36
N THR A 33 -8.65 15.93 -23.37
CA THR A 33 -9.55 16.08 -24.53
C THR A 33 -8.95 15.35 -25.73
N GLY A 34 -9.55 14.24 -26.18
CA GLY A 34 -8.87 13.40 -27.15
C GLY A 34 -9.69 12.46 -28.03
N PHE A 35 -9.16 12.23 -29.24
CA PHE A 35 -9.49 11.16 -30.19
C PHE A 35 -8.28 10.20 -30.36
N LEU A 36 -8.59 8.89 -30.42
CA LEU A 36 -7.85 7.60 -30.40
C LEU A 36 -6.31 7.39 -30.23
N THR A 37 -5.43 8.39 -30.12
CA THR A 37 -3.97 8.10 -30.33
C THR A 37 -3.05 8.07 -29.10
N ALA A 38 -3.56 8.18 -27.86
CA ALA A 38 -2.73 8.08 -26.65
C ALA A 38 -3.21 6.94 -25.74
N LEU A 39 -2.48 5.81 -25.72
CA LEU A 39 -2.90 4.58 -25.04
C LEU A 39 -2.47 4.48 -23.57
N ASN A 40 -1.67 5.41 -23.06
CA ASN A 40 -1.14 5.35 -21.70
C ASN A 40 -1.81 6.37 -20.76
N ASP A 41 -1.95 5.97 -19.50
CA ASP A 41 -2.43 6.80 -18.40
C ASP A 41 -1.41 7.88 -18.04
N TYR A 42 -1.90 9.02 -17.53
CA TYR A 42 -1.10 10.21 -17.27
C TYR A 42 -0.90 10.41 -15.77
N PRO A 43 0.32 10.29 -15.24
CA PRO A 43 0.56 10.58 -13.84
C PRO A 43 0.33 12.07 -13.60
N VAL A 44 -0.60 12.38 -12.70
CA VAL A 44 -0.84 13.71 -12.16
C VAL A 44 -0.01 13.84 -10.90
N ILE A 45 1.02 14.69 -10.94
CA ILE A 45 1.96 14.82 -9.82
C ILE A 45 1.81 16.20 -9.19
N PHE A 46 1.52 16.26 -7.90
CA PHE A 46 1.46 17.49 -7.11
C PHE A 46 2.63 17.52 -6.13
N ASN A 47 3.52 18.52 -6.24
CA ASN A 47 4.70 18.70 -5.39
C ASN A 47 5.48 17.38 -5.19
N ASN A 48 5.79 16.69 -6.29
CA ASN A 48 6.52 15.42 -6.37
C ASN A 48 5.76 14.19 -5.84
N MET A 49 4.45 14.29 -5.57
CA MET A 49 3.60 13.17 -5.19
C MET A 49 2.66 12.80 -6.33
N VAL A 50 2.63 11.52 -6.73
CA VAL A 50 1.64 11.02 -7.70
C VAL A 50 0.28 10.98 -7.00
N ILE A 51 -0.68 11.76 -7.51
CA ILE A 51 -2.02 11.87 -6.95
C ILE A 51 -3.01 10.95 -7.67
N TYR A 52 -2.84 10.79 -8.98
CA TYR A 52 -3.74 10.00 -9.80
C TYR A 52 -3.10 9.63 -11.14
N GLU A 53 -3.36 8.43 -11.64
CA GLU A 53 -3.05 8.02 -13.01
C GLU A 53 -4.27 8.32 -13.89
N LEU A 54 -4.25 9.45 -14.58
CA LEU A 54 -5.40 9.97 -15.33
C LEU A 54 -5.61 9.21 -16.65
N PRO A 55 -6.68 8.40 -16.77
CA PRO A 55 -6.89 7.58 -17.95
C PRO A 55 -7.20 8.38 -19.21
N TYR A 56 -7.12 7.73 -20.36
CA TYR A 56 -7.50 8.33 -21.63
C TYR A 56 -8.95 8.85 -21.62
N ASN A 57 -9.17 10.04 -22.18
CA ASN A 57 -10.47 10.74 -22.23
C ASN A 57 -11.17 10.91 -20.86
N ASN A 58 -10.39 10.97 -19.78
CA ASN A 58 -10.90 11.06 -18.42
C ASN A 58 -10.71 12.46 -17.80
N ARG A 59 -11.39 12.69 -16.68
CA ARG A 59 -11.47 13.95 -15.96
C ARG A 59 -11.28 13.71 -14.47
N LEU A 60 -10.44 14.51 -13.84
CA LEU A 60 -10.21 14.52 -12.41
C LEU A 60 -10.69 15.86 -11.84
N SER A 61 -11.46 15.82 -10.76
CA SER A 61 -11.65 16.94 -9.85
C SER A 61 -10.91 16.64 -8.55
N TYR A 62 -9.95 17.48 -8.18
CA TYR A 62 -9.22 17.38 -6.92
C TYR A 62 -9.60 18.55 -6.00
N LYS A 63 -10.34 18.27 -4.94
CA LYS A 63 -10.73 19.26 -3.93
C LYS A 63 -9.54 19.54 -3.01
N ILE A 64 -9.06 20.77 -2.91
CA ILE A 64 -7.86 21.15 -2.16
C ILE A 64 -8.19 22.19 -1.10
N TYR A 65 -7.86 21.95 0.15
CA TYR A 65 -8.17 22.83 1.28
C TYR A 65 -7.00 23.79 1.62
N SER A 66 -5.78 23.41 1.23
CA SER A 66 -4.55 24.17 1.44
C SER A 66 -4.39 25.27 0.40
N GLU A 67 -3.90 26.43 0.88
CA GLU A 67 -3.58 27.58 0.05
C GLU A 67 -2.06 27.73 -0.10
N GLY A 68 -1.62 28.18 -1.28
CA GLY A 68 -0.22 28.51 -1.54
C GLY A 68 0.29 27.92 -2.85
N LYS A 69 1.62 27.75 -2.94
CA LYS A 69 2.27 27.31 -4.18
C LYS A 69 2.15 25.79 -4.37
N LEU A 70 1.51 25.40 -5.47
CA LEU A 70 1.39 24.04 -5.94
C LEU A 70 2.14 23.87 -7.26
N ASN A 71 3.13 23.00 -7.29
CA ASN A 71 3.79 22.58 -8.52
C ASN A 71 3.07 21.34 -9.03
N ILE A 72 2.55 21.44 -10.26
CA ILE A 72 1.84 20.36 -10.92
C ILE A 72 2.70 19.88 -12.08
N GLU A 73 3.09 18.61 -12.07
CA GLU A 73 3.79 17.98 -13.18
C GLU A 73 2.84 17.06 -13.95
N LEU A 74 2.88 17.19 -15.28
CA LEU A 74 2.08 16.43 -16.24
C LEU A 74 2.98 15.93 -17.37
N PRO A 75 2.55 14.91 -18.14
CA PRO A 75 3.31 14.37 -19.27
C PRO A 75 3.76 15.44 -20.28
N GLY A 76 4.93 15.21 -20.89
CA GLY A 76 5.56 16.15 -21.81
C GLY A 76 6.44 17.22 -21.13
N ASN A 77 6.94 16.93 -19.91
CA ASN A 77 7.75 17.85 -19.08
C ASN A 77 7.04 19.17 -18.73
N VAL A 78 5.71 19.14 -18.63
CA VAL A 78 4.95 20.33 -18.27
C VAL A 78 4.97 20.52 -16.77
N LYS A 79 5.45 21.67 -16.31
CA LYS A 79 5.39 22.10 -14.92
C LYS A 79 4.54 23.35 -14.80
N ILE A 80 3.40 23.23 -14.12
CA ILE A 80 2.49 24.36 -13.84
C ILE A 80 2.70 24.76 -12.38
N ASN A 81 3.03 26.03 -12.16
CA ASN A 81 3.10 26.60 -10.82
C ASN A 81 1.79 27.35 -10.57
N LEU A 82 0.99 26.85 -9.64
CA LEU A 82 -0.30 27.41 -9.29
C LEU A 82 -0.22 28.03 -7.88
N ASN A 83 -0.83 29.19 -7.68
CA ASN A 83 -1.01 29.74 -6.34
C ASN A 83 -2.47 29.55 -5.92
N VAL A 84 -2.73 28.44 -5.22
CA VAL A 84 -4.06 27.99 -4.81
C VAL A 84 -4.62 28.93 -3.74
N LYS A 85 -5.88 29.34 -3.92
CA LYS A 85 -6.63 30.17 -2.99
C LYS A 85 -8.05 29.65 -2.86
N ASN A 86 -8.50 29.49 -1.62
CA ASN A 86 -9.82 28.97 -1.28
C ASN A 86 -10.95 29.77 -1.93
N GLY A 87 -12.01 29.06 -2.32
CA GLY A 87 -13.12 29.58 -3.12
C GLY A 87 -12.80 29.72 -4.62
N GLN A 88 -11.69 29.15 -5.12
CA GLN A 88 -11.36 29.15 -6.55
C GLN A 88 -11.50 27.77 -7.19
N GLU A 89 -11.83 27.78 -8.48
CA GLU A 89 -11.72 26.62 -9.35
C GLU A 89 -10.60 26.86 -10.37
N TYR A 90 -9.80 25.84 -10.62
CA TYR A 90 -8.71 25.85 -11.59
C TYR A 90 -8.94 24.77 -12.64
N TYR A 91 -8.64 25.07 -13.89
CA TYR A 91 -8.89 24.15 -15.00
C TYR A 91 -7.62 23.92 -15.81
N ILE A 92 -7.19 22.67 -15.92
CA ILE A 92 -5.99 22.27 -16.64
C ILE A 92 -6.38 21.32 -17.76
N LYS A 93 -6.13 21.76 -19.00
CA LYS A 93 -6.40 20.99 -20.20
C LYS A 93 -5.14 20.22 -20.61
N CYS A 94 -5.29 18.91 -20.79
CA CYS A 94 -4.28 18.02 -21.33
C CYS A 94 -4.68 17.62 -22.77
N PRO A 95 -4.22 18.33 -23.82
CA PRO A 95 -4.60 18.01 -25.18
C PRO A 95 -3.85 16.78 -25.71
N ASN A 96 -4.44 16.05 -26.66
CA ASN A 96 -3.73 14.97 -27.37
C ASN A 96 -2.57 15.49 -28.23
N THR A 97 -2.67 16.73 -28.73
CA THR A 97 -1.63 17.41 -29.48
C THR A 97 -1.37 18.79 -28.86
N GLY A 98 -0.10 19.09 -28.57
CA GLY A 98 0.30 20.31 -27.89
C GLY A 98 0.60 20.11 -26.41
N ILE A 99 0.83 21.22 -25.71
CA ILE A 99 1.34 21.24 -24.34
C ILE A 99 0.16 21.43 -23.37
N SER A 100 0.12 20.64 -22.29
CA SER A 100 -0.83 20.82 -21.19
C SER A 100 -0.75 22.25 -20.64
N LYS A 101 -1.89 22.86 -20.34
CA LYS A 101 -1.93 24.26 -19.87
C LYS A 101 -3.09 24.54 -18.95
N LEU A 102 -2.87 25.49 -18.02
CA LEU A 102 -3.93 26.15 -17.28
C LEU A 102 -4.79 26.96 -18.27
N VAL A 103 -6.10 26.85 -18.17
CA VAL A 103 -7.07 27.58 -19.00
C VAL A 103 -7.95 28.47 -18.12
N THR A 104 -8.51 29.52 -18.72
CA THR A 104 -9.45 30.43 -18.04
C THR A 104 -10.70 29.68 -17.59
N ASN A 105 -11.29 30.05 -16.45
CA ASN A 105 -12.44 29.36 -15.85
C ASN A 105 -13.62 29.19 -16.83
N ASP A 106 -13.99 30.20 -17.61
CA ASP A 106 -15.11 30.09 -18.56
C ASP A 106 -14.87 29.02 -19.65
N VAL A 107 -13.66 28.98 -20.21
CA VAL A 107 -13.27 28.01 -21.25
C VAL A 107 -13.05 26.63 -20.65
N GLY A 108 -12.38 26.57 -19.50
CA GLY A 108 -12.06 25.34 -18.79
C GLY A 108 -13.30 24.61 -18.33
N LYS A 109 -14.21 25.32 -17.65
CA LYS A 109 -15.49 24.78 -17.17
C LYS A 109 -16.34 24.25 -18.33
N LYS A 110 -16.50 25.04 -19.38
CA LYS A 110 -17.25 24.63 -20.58
C LYS A 110 -16.67 23.38 -21.24
N ASP A 111 -15.34 23.24 -21.27
CA ASP A 111 -14.70 22.06 -21.85
C ASP A 111 -14.75 20.84 -20.92
N PHE A 112 -14.60 21.05 -19.62
CA PHE A 112 -14.67 20.01 -18.59
C PHE A 112 -16.06 19.36 -18.53
N ASP A 113 -17.10 20.19 -18.50
CA ASP A 113 -18.49 19.74 -18.30
C ASP A 113 -19.09 18.98 -19.49
N LYS A 114 -18.48 19.02 -20.68
CA LYS A 114 -19.00 18.36 -21.90
C LYS A 114 -19.28 16.87 -21.77
N GLU A 115 -18.52 16.16 -20.93
CA GLU A 115 -18.69 14.70 -20.74
C GLU A 115 -18.57 14.30 -19.27
N LYS A 116 -18.71 15.27 -18.34
CA LYS A 116 -18.61 15.02 -16.89
C LYS A 116 -19.70 14.07 -16.39
N ASP A 117 -20.88 14.09 -17.02
CA ASP A 117 -22.02 13.26 -16.63
C ASP A 117 -21.88 11.78 -17.06
N GLN A 118 -20.77 11.39 -17.69
CA GLN A 118 -20.46 10.01 -18.00
C GLN A 118 -19.64 9.40 -16.85
N PRO A 119 -20.22 8.51 -16.00
CA PRO A 119 -19.60 8.06 -14.75
C PRO A 119 -18.27 7.31 -14.94
N ASN A 120 -18.02 6.76 -16.12
CA ASN A 120 -16.77 6.05 -16.43
C ASN A 120 -15.62 6.98 -16.85
N LEU A 121 -15.87 8.28 -16.99
CA LEU A 121 -14.91 9.27 -17.51
C LEU A 121 -14.62 10.40 -16.52
N TYR A 122 -14.98 10.20 -15.25
CA TYR A 122 -14.87 11.21 -14.20
C TYR A 122 -14.45 10.59 -12.86
N THR A 123 -13.51 11.24 -12.18
CA THR A 123 -13.03 10.87 -10.84
C THR A 123 -12.99 12.10 -9.94
N GLU A 124 -13.44 11.95 -8.70
CA GLU A 124 -13.31 12.96 -7.65
C GLU A 124 -12.34 12.46 -6.58
N LEU A 125 -11.39 13.32 -6.23
CA LEU A 125 -10.48 13.12 -5.10
C LEU A 125 -10.49 14.38 -4.25
N GLU A 126 -10.11 14.25 -2.99
CA GLU A 126 -9.92 15.39 -2.10
C GLU A 126 -8.57 15.34 -1.40
N GLU A 127 -8.06 16.51 -1.05
CA GLU A 127 -6.84 16.70 -0.32
C GLU A 127 -7.01 16.18 1.09
N ASP A 128 -6.05 15.34 1.47
CA ASP A 128 -5.89 14.97 2.85
C ASP A 128 -5.46 16.21 3.64
N LEU A 129 -6.39 16.78 4.40
CA LEU A 129 -6.16 17.94 5.27
C LEU A 129 -4.97 17.76 6.22
N ASN A 130 -4.60 16.52 6.50
CA ASN A 130 -3.48 16.22 7.36
C ASN A 130 -2.15 16.11 6.61
N TYR A 131 -2.19 15.88 5.29
CA TYR A 131 -1.04 15.95 4.39
C TYR A 131 -1.36 16.83 3.20
N PRO A 132 -1.49 18.14 3.42
CA PRO A 132 -1.79 19.03 2.34
C PRO A 132 -0.68 18.94 1.29
N VAL A 133 -1.09 18.87 0.03
CA VAL A 133 -0.17 18.87 -1.10
C VAL A 133 0.64 20.18 -1.13
N ILE A 134 0.14 21.24 -0.49
CA ILE A 134 0.86 22.51 -0.26
C ILE A 134 1.28 22.62 1.20
N ARG A 135 2.58 22.49 1.48
CA ARG A 135 3.15 22.68 2.83
C ARG A 135 3.80 24.05 2.95
N ASN A 136 3.24 24.92 3.78
CA ASN A 136 3.86 26.22 4.10
C ASN A 136 5.05 26.02 5.07
N ALA A 137 6.25 26.43 4.65
CA ALA A 137 7.50 26.26 5.42
C ALA A 137 7.57 27.06 6.75
N ASN A 138 6.53 27.83 7.12
CA ASN A 138 6.55 28.77 8.26
C ASN A 138 5.43 28.57 9.30
N ALA A 139 4.66 27.49 9.26
CA ALA A 139 3.57 27.25 10.22
C ALA A 139 3.96 26.23 11.31
N ILE A 140 5.02 26.54 12.07
CA ILE A 140 5.20 26.00 13.42
C ILE A 140 4.79 27.14 14.35
N ASN A 141 3.83 26.88 15.26
CA ASN A 141 3.24 27.79 16.27
C ASN A 141 1.88 28.40 15.91
N ASN A 142 0.81 27.62 16.10
CA ASN A 142 -0.34 28.01 16.95
C ASN A 142 -1.36 26.86 17.00
N PRO A 143 -1.76 26.35 18.19
CA PRO A 143 -2.80 25.34 18.29
C PRO A 143 -4.18 25.99 18.14
N VAL A 144 -4.94 25.59 17.11
CA VAL A 144 -6.36 25.92 16.99
C VAL A 144 -7.15 24.95 17.86
N THR A 145 -7.85 25.47 18.88
CA THR A 145 -8.75 24.69 19.74
C THR A 145 -10.06 24.42 19.00
N ILE A 146 -10.32 23.17 18.61
CA ILE A 146 -11.60 22.73 18.07
C ILE A 146 -12.36 21.99 19.18
N LYS A 147 -13.61 22.42 19.43
CA LYS A 147 -14.52 21.76 20.38
C LYS A 147 -14.94 20.41 19.82
N SER A 148 -14.86 19.41 20.70
CA SER A 148 -15.18 18.01 20.47
C SER A 148 -16.67 17.80 20.22
N ASP A 149 -17.03 17.45 18.99
CA ASP A 149 -18.16 16.57 18.71
C ASP A 149 -17.72 15.59 17.61
N GLN A 150 -17.66 14.31 18.00
CA GLN A 150 -17.42 13.08 17.25
C GLN A 150 -16.88 13.21 15.81
N ILE A 151 -15.56 13.38 15.69
CA ILE A 151 -14.81 13.11 14.47
C ILE A 151 -14.03 11.82 14.74
N GLU A 152 -14.31 10.76 14.00
CA GLU A 152 -13.39 9.61 13.91
C GLU A 152 -12.02 10.14 13.46
N GLU A 153 -11.00 10.00 14.32
CA GLU A 153 -9.63 10.38 14.01
C GLU A 153 -9.14 9.59 12.79
N LYS A 154 -9.25 10.18 11.60
CA LYS A 154 -8.66 9.64 10.37
C LYS A 154 -7.15 9.73 10.54
N LYS A 155 -6.52 8.60 10.91
CA LYS A 155 -5.07 8.50 11.15
C LYS A 155 -4.27 8.88 9.92
N THR A 156 -3.76 10.10 9.97
CA THR A 156 -2.71 10.73 9.18
C THR A 156 -1.43 9.86 9.12
N TYR A 157 -1.22 9.06 8.06
CA TYR A 157 0.03 8.29 7.83
C TYR A 157 1.29 9.15 7.59
N ILE A 158 2.19 9.22 8.57
CA ILE A 158 3.45 9.98 8.47
C ILE A 158 4.51 9.04 7.83
N PRO A 159 5.11 9.39 6.69
CA PRO A 159 6.18 8.57 6.10
C PRO A 159 7.34 8.40 7.08
N SER A 160 7.76 7.15 7.24
CA SER A 160 8.94 6.73 7.98
C SER A 160 10.22 7.07 7.21
N ASP A 161 11.37 6.97 7.89
CA ASP A 161 12.66 7.14 7.24
C ASP A 161 12.96 6.08 6.18
N ILE A 162 12.34 4.90 6.28
CA ILE A 162 12.47 3.83 5.27
C ILE A 162 11.59 4.04 4.04
N ASP A 163 10.63 4.95 4.09
CA ASP A 163 9.66 5.24 3.01
C ASP A 163 10.19 6.28 2.02
N ILE A 164 11.21 7.00 2.44
CA ILE A 164 11.87 8.05 1.68
C ILE A 164 13.29 7.62 1.34
N ASN A 165 13.82 8.12 0.22
CA ASN A 165 15.17 7.78 -0.24
C ASN A 165 15.40 6.26 -0.38
N ILE A 166 14.41 5.54 -0.92
CA ILE A 166 14.54 4.12 -1.26
C ILE A 166 15.71 3.99 -2.26
N PRO A 167 16.71 3.13 -1.98
CA PRO A 167 17.86 2.98 -2.86
C PRO A 167 17.43 2.56 -4.26
N PHE A 168 18.14 3.05 -5.26
CA PHE A 168 17.90 2.70 -6.65
C PHE A 168 19.04 1.85 -7.19
N SER A 169 18.71 0.70 -7.75
CA SER A 169 19.63 -0.19 -8.47
C SER A 169 19.36 -0.11 -9.96
N THR A 170 20.41 0.01 -10.76
CA THR A 170 20.31 -0.10 -12.23
C THR A 170 20.19 -1.55 -12.71
N ASN A 171 20.42 -2.52 -11.83
CA ASN A 171 20.46 -3.94 -12.19
C ASN A 171 19.06 -4.53 -12.11
N ILE A 172 18.41 -4.65 -13.27
CA ILE A 172 17.08 -5.25 -13.41
C ILE A 172 17.24 -6.73 -13.74
N ASN A 173 16.68 -7.61 -12.92
CA ASN A 173 16.65 -9.05 -13.18
C ASN A 173 15.30 -9.43 -13.83
N GLN A 174 15.32 -9.64 -15.14
CA GLN A 174 14.13 -10.01 -15.93
C GLN A 174 13.51 -11.36 -15.52
N ASN A 175 14.26 -12.22 -14.83
CA ASN A 175 13.76 -13.49 -14.30
C ASN A 175 13.30 -13.39 -12.83
N LYS A 176 13.28 -12.19 -12.26
CA LYS A 176 12.82 -11.98 -10.90
C LYS A 176 11.34 -11.60 -10.87
N TYR A 177 10.59 -12.25 -9.99
CA TYR A 177 9.15 -12.07 -9.84
C TYR A 177 8.80 -11.91 -8.37
N ALA A 178 7.80 -11.08 -8.09
CA ALA A 178 7.36 -10.83 -6.73
C ALA A 178 5.86 -11.04 -6.55
N LEU A 179 5.48 -11.67 -5.46
CA LEU A 179 4.12 -11.63 -4.92
C LEU A 179 4.17 -10.95 -3.54
N ILE A 180 3.53 -9.79 -3.43
CA ILE A 180 3.59 -8.92 -2.26
C ILE A 180 2.16 -8.69 -1.78
N ILE A 181 1.88 -9.13 -0.55
CA ILE A 181 0.54 -9.11 0.03
C ILE A 181 0.57 -8.39 1.38
N GLY A 182 -0.31 -7.42 1.56
CA GLY A 182 -0.53 -6.75 2.85
C GLY A 182 -1.99 -6.85 3.26
N ASN A 183 -2.28 -7.61 4.32
CA ASN A 183 -3.63 -7.76 4.87
C ASN A 183 -3.71 -7.04 6.21
N GLU A 184 -4.42 -5.92 6.24
CA GLU A 184 -4.54 -5.02 7.39
C GLU A 184 -5.97 -4.99 7.92
N ASP A 185 -6.95 -4.72 7.05
CA ASP A 185 -8.34 -4.51 7.43
C ASP A 185 -9.12 -5.82 7.39
N TYR A 186 -9.18 -6.53 8.51
CA TYR A 186 -10.01 -7.72 8.69
C TYR A 186 -11.42 -7.34 9.13
N SER A 187 -11.54 -6.25 9.90
CA SER A 187 -12.79 -5.80 10.51
C SER A 187 -13.87 -5.42 9.51
N SER A 188 -13.50 -4.84 8.36
CA SER A 188 -14.48 -4.50 7.32
C SER A 188 -14.96 -5.70 6.50
N TYR A 189 -14.28 -6.85 6.61
CA TYR A 189 -14.54 -8.04 5.78
C TYR A 189 -15.14 -9.20 6.57
N GLN A 190 -15.10 -9.16 7.89
CA GLN A 190 -15.64 -10.20 8.76
C GLN A 190 -16.60 -9.61 9.79
N ALA A 191 -17.82 -10.14 9.79
CA ALA A 191 -18.82 -9.74 10.78
C ALA A 191 -18.38 -10.14 12.19
N GLY A 192 -18.51 -9.22 13.15
CA GLY A 192 -18.19 -9.46 14.55
C GLY A 192 -16.75 -9.16 14.96
N LEU A 193 -15.88 -8.77 14.01
CA LEU A 193 -14.57 -8.22 14.33
C LEU A 193 -14.66 -6.71 14.59
N ASN A 194 -13.81 -6.23 15.49
CA ASN A 194 -13.58 -4.81 15.73
C ASN A 194 -12.26 -4.36 15.07
N SER A 195 -12.05 -3.05 14.96
CA SER A 195 -10.82 -2.49 14.36
C SER A 195 -9.53 -2.91 15.08
N GLU A 196 -9.61 -3.35 16.34
CA GLU A 196 -8.47 -3.91 17.07
C GLU A 196 -8.00 -5.25 16.51
N SER A 197 -8.83 -5.92 15.72
CA SER A 197 -8.53 -7.16 15.02
C SER A 197 -7.70 -6.93 13.75
N ASN A 198 -7.48 -5.67 13.37
CA ASN A 198 -6.68 -5.32 12.20
C ASN A 198 -5.18 -5.45 12.49
N VAL A 199 -4.40 -5.66 11.43
CA VAL A 199 -2.93 -5.72 11.52
C VAL A 199 -2.38 -4.37 11.13
N ASP A 200 -2.22 -3.50 12.14
CA ASP A 200 -1.65 -2.16 11.97
C ASP A 200 -0.45 -2.17 11.00
N PHE A 201 -0.55 -1.36 9.95
CA PHE A 201 0.49 -1.07 8.96
C PHE A 201 0.80 -2.17 7.94
N ALA A 202 0.12 -3.31 7.94
CA ALA A 202 0.42 -4.39 6.98
C ALA A 202 0.25 -3.96 5.51
N VAL A 203 -0.72 -3.09 5.20
CA VAL A 203 -0.86 -2.55 3.83
C VAL A 203 0.30 -1.62 3.52
N ASN A 204 0.69 -0.75 4.47
CA ASN A 204 1.80 0.16 4.30
C ASN A 204 3.14 -0.57 4.12
N ASP A 205 3.38 -1.60 4.92
CA ASP A 205 4.53 -2.49 4.84
C ASP A 205 4.63 -3.14 3.45
N ALA A 206 3.54 -3.70 2.94
CA ALA A 206 3.48 -4.29 1.61
C ALA A 206 3.69 -3.25 0.50
N ARG A 207 3.10 -2.06 0.63
CA ARG A 207 3.27 -0.96 -0.32
C ARG A 207 4.73 -0.54 -0.44
N ILE A 208 5.41 -0.37 0.69
CA ILE A 208 6.82 0.04 0.69
C ILE A 208 7.72 -1.12 0.23
N MET A 209 7.42 -2.36 0.60
CA MET A 209 8.12 -3.54 0.07
C MET A 209 8.03 -3.62 -1.47
N LYS A 210 6.89 -3.26 -2.08
CA LYS A 210 6.76 -3.15 -3.55
C LYS A 210 7.74 -2.14 -4.13
N GLU A 211 7.87 -0.97 -3.51
CA GLU A 211 8.80 0.06 -3.98
C GLU A 211 10.27 -0.37 -3.85
N TYR A 212 10.64 -1.10 -2.78
CA TYR A 212 11.97 -1.72 -2.65
C TYR A 212 12.18 -2.85 -3.65
N ALA A 213 11.17 -3.69 -3.90
CA ALA A 213 11.25 -4.77 -4.88
C ALA A 213 11.57 -4.22 -6.27
N LYS A 214 10.89 -3.15 -6.66
CA LYS A 214 11.11 -2.44 -7.92
C LYS A 214 12.44 -1.69 -7.96
N SER A 215 12.68 -0.81 -7.00
CA SER A 215 13.79 0.15 -7.05
C SER A 215 15.11 -0.45 -6.62
N THR A 216 15.11 -1.23 -5.54
CA THR A 216 16.33 -1.78 -4.94
C THR A 216 16.62 -3.17 -5.45
N PHE A 217 15.61 -4.05 -5.50
CA PHE A 217 15.80 -5.49 -5.73
C PHE A 217 15.80 -5.88 -7.21
N GLY A 218 15.54 -4.92 -8.10
CA GLY A 218 15.59 -5.10 -9.55
C GLY A 218 14.45 -5.93 -10.13
N VAL A 219 13.29 -5.99 -9.47
CA VAL A 219 12.10 -6.68 -9.99
C VAL A 219 11.43 -5.77 -11.03
N PRO A 220 11.23 -6.21 -12.29
CA PRO A 220 10.43 -5.46 -13.25
C PRO A 220 9.03 -5.20 -12.72
N ASP A 221 8.48 -4.01 -12.94
CA ASP A 221 7.15 -3.62 -12.44
C ASP A 221 6.05 -4.59 -12.91
N GLU A 222 6.14 -5.06 -14.16
CA GLU A 222 5.25 -6.07 -14.74
C GLU A 222 5.36 -7.47 -14.12
N ASN A 223 6.46 -7.75 -13.40
CA ASN A 223 6.70 -9.00 -12.69
C ASN A 223 6.25 -8.96 -11.23
N ILE A 224 5.62 -7.86 -10.78
CA ILE A 224 5.12 -7.71 -9.40
C ILE A 224 3.60 -7.91 -9.37
N ILE A 225 3.16 -8.94 -8.64
CA ILE A 225 1.77 -9.11 -8.23
C ILE A 225 1.63 -8.50 -6.84
N TYR A 226 0.84 -7.43 -6.74
CA TYR A 226 0.62 -6.69 -5.50
C TYR A 226 -0.84 -6.76 -5.07
N LEU A 227 -1.09 -7.15 -3.82
CA LEU A 227 -2.45 -7.25 -3.26
C LEU A 227 -2.52 -6.57 -1.89
N GLU A 228 -3.55 -5.75 -1.70
CA GLU A 228 -3.93 -5.16 -0.42
C GLU A 228 -5.23 -5.78 0.04
N ASN A 229 -5.32 -6.13 1.34
CA ASN A 229 -6.52 -6.73 1.95
C ASN A 229 -7.10 -7.86 1.10
N ALA A 230 -6.23 -8.80 0.71
CA ALA A 230 -6.52 -9.86 -0.21
C ALA A 230 -7.47 -10.90 0.39
N LYS A 231 -8.49 -11.27 -0.38
CA LYS A 231 -9.44 -12.34 -0.07
C LYS A 231 -8.90 -13.71 -0.46
N THR A 232 -9.53 -14.78 0.03
CA THR A 232 -9.12 -16.17 -0.24
C THR A 232 -8.85 -16.45 -1.73
N VAL A 233 -9.80 -16.07 -2.59
CA VAL A 233 -9.71 -16.37 -4.03
C VAL A 233 -8.59 -15.57 -4.71
N GLU A 234 -8.33 -14.35 -4.25
CA GLU A 234 -7.27 -13.48 -4.79
C GLU A 234 -5.90 -14.03 -4.43
N MET A 235 -5.69 -14.39 -3.16
CA MET A 235 -4.45 -15.03 -2.71
C MET A 235 -4.20 -16.35 -3.45
N ALA A 236 -5.22 -17.21 -3.55
CA ALA A 236 -5.10 -18.50 -4.25
C ALA A 236 -4.75 -18.33 -5.74
N ARG A 237 -5.36 -17.36 -6.43
CA ARG A 237 -5.04 -17.05 -7.84
C ARG A 237 -3.63 -16.51 -8.01
N ALA A 238 -3.19 -15.62 -7.12
CA ALA A 238 -1.85 -15.04 -7.17
C ALA A 238 -0.76 -16.10 -6.92
N ILE A 239 -0.93 -16.96 -5.91
CA ILE A 239 -0.01 -18.07 -5.62
C ILE A 239 0.04 -19.06 -6.79
N LYS A 240 -1.11 -19.42 -7.37
CA LYS A 240 -1.17 -20.27 -8.55
C LYS A 240 -0.46 -19.64 -9.75
N THR A 241 -0.63 -18.33 -9.96
CA THR A 241 0.06 -17.60 -11.03
C THR A 241 1.57 -17.66 -10.85
N LEU A 242 2.05 -17.48 -9.62
CA LEU A 242 3.46 -17.58 -9.29
C LEU A 242 4.02 -18.99 -9.56
N SER A 243 3.29 -20.06 -9.20
CA SER A 243 3.68 -21.45 -9.55
C SER A 243 3.78 -21.65 -11.08
N ILE A 244 2.84 -21.10 -11.86
CA ILE A 244 2.88 -21.15 -13.32
C ILE A 244 4.10 -20.41 -13.88
N ILE A 245 4.46 -19.26 -13.31
CA ILE A 245 5.67 -18.50 -13.68
C ILE A 245 6.92 -19.33 -13.40
N ILE A 246 7.03 -19.91 -12.20
CA ILE A 246 8.17 -20.75 -11.80
C ILE A 246 8.34 -21.91 -12.79
N LYS A 247 7.24 -22.62 -13.09
CA LYS A 247 7.22 -23.69 -14.10
C LYS A 247 7.73 -23.21 -15.46
N SER A 248 7.24 -22.07 -15.92
CA SER A 248 7.53 -21.53 -17.26
C SER A 248 8.95 -20.97 -17.38
N SER A 249 9.56 -20.57 -16.26
CA SER A 249 10.93 -20.04 -16.19
C SER A 249 12.02 -21.09 -16.44
N ASN A 250 11.68 -22.39 -16.42
CA ASN A 250 12.61 -23.50 -16.61
C ASN A 250 13.85 -23.42 -15.70
N GLY A 251 13.66 -23.20 -14.40
CA GLY A 251 14.75 -23.13 -13.42
C GLY A 251 15.42 -21.76 -13.26
N LYS A 252 15.00 -20.75 -14.03
CA LYS A 252 15.61 -19.41 -13.99
C LYS A 252 14.93 -18.43 -13.05
N ALA A 253 13.72 -18.74 -12.57
CA ALA A 253 12.98 -17.79 -11.72
C ALA A 253 13.71 -17.48 -10.40
N ASP A 254 13.85 -16.21 -10.10
CA ASP A 254 14.15 -15.68 -8.76
C ASP A 254 12.84 -15.14 -8.16
N ILE A 255 12.36 -15.78 -7.10
CA ILE A 255 11.04 -15.50 -6.53
C ILE A 255 11.18 -14.76 -5.20
N LEU A 256 10.45 -13.65 -5.08
CA LEU A 256 10.19 -12.96 -3.83
C LEU A 256 8.72 -13.13 -3.44
N PHE A 257 8.45 -13.83 -2.34
CA PHE A 257 7.14 -13.83 -1.70
C PHE A 257 7.19 -13.00 -0.43
N TYR A 258 6.36 -11.98 -0.33
CA TYR A 258 6.21 -11.15 0.86
C TYR A 258 4.77 -11.17 1.35
N TYR A 259 4.59 -11.38 2.64
CA TYR A 259 3.29 -11.29 3.30
C TYR A 259 3.40 -10.56 4.63
N ALA A 260 2.58 -9.54 4.83
CA ALA A 260 2.29 -8.92 6.11
C ALA A 260 0.80 -9.09 6.44
N GLY A 261 0.49 -9.54 7.66
CA GLY A 261 -0.88 -9.76 8.08
C GLY A 261 -1.00 -10.79 9.20
N HIS A 262 -2.20 -11.34 9.40
CA HIS A 262 -2.41 -12.40 10.39
C HIS A 262 -1.88 -13.73 9.89
N GLY A 263 -1.24 -14.45 10.80
CA GLY A 263 -1.05 -15.89 10.70
C GLY A 263 -1.85 -16.57 11.80
N PHE A 264 -2.17 -17.84 11.60
CA PHE A 264 -2.89 -18.62 12.61
C PHE A 264 -2.48 -20.08 12.55
N PRO A 265 -2.15 -20.72 13.69
CA PRO A 265 -1.96 -22.16 13.75
C PRO A 265 -3.31 -22.83 13.95
N ASP A 266 -3.59 -23.89 13.21
CA ASP A 266 -4.71 -24.76 13.55
C ASP A 266 -4.50 -25.37 14.94
N GLU A 267 -5.48 -25.25 15.83
CA GLU A 267 -5.34 -25.62 17.25
C GLU A 267 -5.17 -27.13 17.48
N LEU A 268 -5.57 -27.96 16.52
CA LEU A 268 -5.51 -29.42 16.62
C LEU A 268 -4.22 -30.00 16.03
N THR A 269 -3.79 -29.44 14.91
CA THR A 269 -2.67 -29.95 14.10
C THR A 269 -1.41 -29.11 14.23
N ASN A 270 -1.52 -27.91 14.81
CA ASN A 270 -0.48 -26.87 14.91
C ASN A 270 0.03 -26.40 13.54
N GLU A 271 -0.67 -26.72 12.45
CA GLU A 271 -0.30 -26.31 11.10
C GLU A 271 -0.49 -24.79 10.95
N PRO A 272 0.52 -24.02 10.52
CA PRO A 272 0.40 -22.58 10.36
C PRO A 272 -0.28 -22.20 9.03
N TYR A 273 -1.10 -21.16 9.06
CA TYR A 273 -1.83 -20.59 7.93
C TYR A 273 -1.59 -19.08 7.82
N LEU A 274 -1.58 -18.55 6.59
CA LEU A 274 -1.75 -17.12 6.30
C LEU A 274 -3.25 -16.84 6.14
N ILE A 275 -3.75 -15.76 6.75
CA ILE A 275 -5.18 -15.49 6.85
C ILE A 275 -5.62 -14.39 5.86
N PRO A 276 -6.41 -14.73 4.84
CA PRO A 276 -7.10 -13.76 4.00
C PRO A 276 -8.04 -12.87 4.82
N VAL A 277 -8.31 -11.64 4.37
CA VAL A 277 -9.13 -10.70 5.16
C VAL A 277 -10.57 -11.17 5.35
N ASP A 278 -11.07 -12.06 4.52
CA ASP A 278 -12.43 -12.62 4.57
C ASP A 278 -12.52 -14.00 5.26
N VAL A 279 -11.45 -14.47 5.92
CA VAL A 279 -11.42 -15.78 6.61
C VAL A 279 -11.24 -15.63 8.12
N GLY A 280 -12.19 -16.19 8.87
CA GLY A 280 -12.11 -16.28 10.33
C GLY A 280 -11.32 -17.50 10.83
N GLY A 281 -10.95 -17.50 12.11
CA GLY A 281 -10.21 -18.59 12.74
C GLY A 281 -10.93 -19.95 12.78
N THR A 282 -12.24 -19.98 12.54
CA THR A 282 -13.05 -21.20 12.43
C THR A 282 -13.04 -21.83 11.03
N ASP A 283 -12.54 -21.11 10.03
CA ASP A 283 -12.70 -21.41 8.62
C ASP A 283 -11.34 -21.60 7.91
N LEU A 284 -10.33 -22.10 8.64
CA LEU A 284 -8.95 -22.27 8.17
C LEU A 284 -8.81 -23.09 6.88
N GLN A 285 -9.81 -23.91 6.55
CA GLN A 285 -9.89 -24.62 5.25
C GLN A 285 -9.91 -23.67 4.03
N PHE A 286 -10.26 -22.39 4.22
CA PHE A 286 -10.21 -21.34 3.20
C PHE A 286 -9.00 -20.41 3.35
N ALA A 287 -8.16 -20.62 4.35
CA ALA A 287 -6.90 -19.91 4.54
C ALA A 287 -5.77 -20.57 3.72
N VAL A 288 -4.59 -19.95 3.69
CA VAL A 288 -3.43 -20.49 2.96
C VAL A 288 -2.55 -21.26 3.93
N LYS A 289 -2.59 -22.59 3.88
CA LYS A 289 -1.70 -23.44 4.66
C LYS A 289 -0.24 -23.22 4.23
N LEU A 290 0.64 -22.97 5.19
CA LEU A 290 2.02 -22.57 4.89
C LEU A 290 2.83 -23.70 4.22
N SER A 291 2.57 -24.96 4.59
CA SER A 291 3.16 -26.14 3.94
C SER A 291 2.80 -26.20 2.45
N ASP A 292 1.57 -25.82 2.10
CA ASP A 292 1.05 -25.90 0.75
C ASP A 292 1.56 -24.73 -0.09
N LEU A 293 1.73 -23.55 0.52
CA LEU A 293 2.45 -22.44 -0.09
C LEU A 293 3.88 -22.86 -0.44
N TYR A 294 4.65 -23.38 0.52
CA TYR A 294 6.03 -23.79 0.28
C TYR A 294 6.11 -24.86 -0.81
N THR A 295 5.24 -25.87 -0.76
CA THR A 295 5.15 -26.92 -1.78
C THR A 295 4.91 -26.33 -3.17
N GLN A 296 3.98 -25.39 -3.31
CA GLN A 296 3.68 -24.74 -4.60
C GLN A 296 4.84 -23.87 -5.11
N LEU A 297 5.56 -23.19 -4.22
CA LEU A 297 6.73 -22.37 -4.59
C LEU A 297 7.95 -23.20 -5.00
N THR A 298 7.99 -24.48 -4.63
CA THR A 298 9.11 -25.39 -4.93
C THR A 298 8.71 -26.57 -5.80
N GLU A 299 7.48 -26.59 -6.32
CA GLU A 299 6.95 -27.68 -7.16
C GLU A 299 7.80 -27.86 -8.43
N PHE A 300 8.27 -26.74 -9.00
CA PHE A 300 9.16 -26.71 -10.16
C PHE A 300 10.50 -26.07 -9.80
N PRO A 301 11.58 -26.40 -10.52
CA PRO A 301 12.88 -25.79 -10.30
C PRO A 301 12.84 -24.26 -10.46
N SER A 302 13.54 -23.57 -9.56
CA SER A 302 13.77 -22.12 -9.56
C SER A 302 15.23 -21.84 -9.21
N GLN A 303 15.73 -20.67 -9.59
CA GLN A 303 17.07 -20.25 -9.22
C GLN A 303 17.14 -20.01 -7.71
N LYS A 304 16.16 -19.25 -7.20
CA LYS A 304 16.07 -18.82 -5.80
C LYS A 304 14.61 -18.56 -5.43
N VAL A 305 14.23 -18.91 -4.20
CA VAL A 305 12.95 -18.54 -3.60
C VAL A 305 13.22 -17.89 -2.25
N THR A 306 12.79 -16.64 -2.11
CA THR A 306 12.89 -15.88 -0.88
C THR A 306 11.49 -15.61 -0.38
N VAL A 307 11.17 -16.11 0.81
CA VAL A 307 9.90 -15.87 1.47
C VAL A 307 10.14 -14.98 2.67
N ILE A 308 9.34 -13.93 2.82
CA ILE A 308 9.41 -12.98 3.93
C ILE A 308 8.03 -12.90 4.56
N LEU A 309 7.91 -13.27 5.82
CA LEU A 309 6.64 -13.38 6.54
C LEU A 309 6.65 -12.45 7.76
N ASP A 310 5.94 -11.34 7.67
CA ASP A 310 5.63 -10.45 8.79
C ASP A 310 4.25 -10.81 9.39
N ALA A 311 4.20 -11.98 10.04
CA ALA A 311 2.98 -12.53 10.61
C ALA A 311 3.23 -13.24 11.96
N CYS A 312 2.20 -13.26 12.81
CA CYS A 312 2.18 -14.04 14.04
C CYS A 312 1.66 -15.45 13.70
N PHE A 313 2.37 -16.53 14.03
CA PHE A 313 1.85 -17.89 13.81
C PHE A 313 1.42 -18.60 15.09
N SER A 314 1.55 -17.97 16.26
CA SER A 314 1.31 -18.60 17.57
C SER A 314 -0.15 -18.69 18.00
N GLY A 315 -1.09 -18.16 17.20
CA GLY A 315 -2.52 -18.08 17.54
C GLY A 315 -2.82 -17.03 18.62
N GLY A 316 -1.81 -16.58 19.37
CA GLY A 316 -1.87 -15.46 20.30
C GLY A 316 -1.71 -14.10 19.63
N GLY A 317 -2.20 -13.95 18.39
CA GLY A 317 -2.13 -12.72 17.61
C GLY A 317 -2.72 -11.53 18.35
N ARG A 318 -2.25 -10.33 17.98
CA ARG A 318 -2.69 -9.04 18.54
C ARG A 318 -4.20 -8.97 18.61
N ASN A 319 -4.69 -8.89 19.85
CA ASN A 319 -6.10 -8.75 20.18
C ASN A 319 -6.89 -10.03 19.84
N GLN A 320 -7.44 -10.61 20.90
CA GLN A 320 -8.01 -11.96 21.01
C GLN A 320 -9.27 -12.20 20.17
N SER A 321 -9.51 -11.43 19.11
CA SER A 321 -10.79 -11.35 18.41
C SER A 321 -10.92 -12.29 17.21
N LEU A 322 -9.82 -12.76 16.60
CA LEU A 322 -9.89 -13.86 15.61
C LEU A 322 -10.27 -15.22 16.24
N VAL A 323 -10.20 -15.30 17.57
CA VAL A 323 -10.44 -16.50 18.35
C VAL A 323 -11.54 -16.22 19.36
N ALA A 324 -12.78 -16.51 19.02
CA ALA A 324 -13.89 -16.51 19.98
C ALA A 324 -13.72 -17.56 21.12
N ALA A 325 -12.60 -18.29 21.19
CA ALA A 325 -12.41 -19.38 22.14
C ALA A 325 -10.96 -19.50 22.66
N ARG A 326 -10.72 -19.04 23.90
CA ARG A 326 -9.75 -19.58 24.88
C ARG A 326 -8.33 -19.00 25.00
N GLY A 327 -7.85 -18.12 24.12
CA GLY A 327 -6.58 -17.39 24.38
C GLY A 327 -5.34 -18.28 24.62
N VAL A 328 -5.33 -19.49 24.08
CA VAL A 328 -4.22 -20.44 24.21
C VAL A 328 -3.20 -20.14 23.11
N LYS A 329 -1.97 -19.82 23.49
CA LYS A 329 -0.84 -19.76 22.55
C LYS A 329 -0.41 -21.18 22.21
N VAL A 330 -0.20 -21.45 20.93
CA VAL A 330 0.25 -22.75 20.45
C VAL A 330 1.53 -22.56 19.66
N LYS A 331 2.50 -23.45 19.87
CA LYS A 331 3.71 -23.49 19.04
C LYS A 331 3.37 -24.11 17.67
N PRO A 332 3.60 -23.39 16.56
CA PRO A 332 3.42 -23.94 15.21
C PRO A 332 4.31 -25.15 14.96
N LYS A 333 3.82 -26.06 14.13
CA LYS A 333 4.60 -27.17 13.60
C LYS A 333 5.67 -26.67 12.64
N ASP A 334 6.88 -27.23 12.78
CA ASP A 334 7.98 -26.95 11.87
C ASP A 334 7.71 -27.55 10.48
N ASN A 335 7.97 -26.79 9.42
CA ASN A 335 7.84 -27.23 8.04
C ASN A 335 9.20 -27.65 7.48
N ILE A 336 9.26 -28.80 6.81
CA ILE A 336 10.47 -29.21 6.06
C ILE A 336 10.51 -28.40 4.76
N LEU A 337 11.55 -27.59 4.60
CA LEU A 337 11.76 -26.78 3.41
C LEU A 337 12.59 -27.53 2.36
N THR A 338 12.14 -27.49 1.11
CA THR A 338 12.79 -28.09 -0.06
C THR A 338 13.12 -27.01 -1.10
N GLY A 339 13.69 -27.39 -2.25
CA GLY A 339 14.04 -26.46 -3.33
C GLY A 339 15.11 -25.44 -2.92
N ASN A 340 15.28 -24.38 -3.71
CA ASN A 340 16.25 -23.31 -3.43
C ASN A 340 15.61 -22.20 -2.58
N MET A 341 15.12 -22.54 -1.38
CA MET A 341 14.29 -21.65 -0.56
C MET A 341 14.98 -21.18 0.73
N VAL A 342 14.82 -19.89 1.02
CA VAL A 342 15.09 -19.28 2.32
C VAL A 342 13.85 -18.52 2.76
N VAL A 343 13.46 -18.69 4.03
CA VAL A 343 12.31 -18.01 4.64
C VAL A 343 12.79 -17.16 5.81
N PHE A 344 12.49 -15.86 5.79
CA PHE A 344 12.62 -14.98 6.94
C PHE A 344 11.25 -14.81 7.59
N THR A 345 11.14 -15.13 8.88
CA THR A 345 9.91 -15.00 9.66
C THR A 345 10.11 -13.95 10.76
N ALA A 346 9.09 -13.14 11.01
CA ALA A 346 9.16 -12.07 12.00
C ALA A 346 9.19 -12.55 13.46
N SER A 347 8.79 -13.79 13.74
CA SER A 347 8.68 -14.29 15.12
C SER A 347 8.78 -15.81 15.21
N SER A 348 9.18 -16.31 16.38
CA SER A 348 9.39 -17.72 16.66
C SER A 348 8.39 -18.28 17.66
N GLY A 349 8.06 -19.57 17.55
CA GLY A 349 7.28 -20.31 18.54
C GLY A 349 5.95 -19.62 18.91
N GLU A 350 5.81 -19.24 20.18
CA GLU A 350 4.60 -18.63 20.75
C GLU A 350 4.58 -17.08 20.72
N GLN A 351 5.55 -16.47 20.02
CA GLN A 351 5.71 -15.02 19.95
C GLN A 351 4.77 -14.40 18.92
N SER A 352 4.65 -13.07 18.96
CA SER A 352 3.86 -12.29 18.00
C SER A 352 4.82 -11.43 17.17
N SER A 353 4.50 -11.17 15.90
CA SER A 353 5.05 -10.01 15.20
C SER A 353 4.46 -8.73 15.78
N LEU A 354 5.26 -7.66 15.92
CA LEU A 354 4.91 -6.42 16.62
C LEU A 354 4.95 -5.18 15.71
N PRO A 355 4.13 -4.09 15.85
CA PRO A 355 4.32 -2.91 15.05
C PRO A 355 5.42 -2.07 15.68
N TYR A 356 5.79 -1.07 14.92
CA TYR A 356 6.54 0.07 15.36
C TYR A 356 5.69 1.31 15.05
N LYS A 357 4.80 1.66 15.99
CA LYS A 357 3.81 2.73 15.79
C LYS A 357 4.44 4.06 15.42
N ASP A 358 5.55 4.44 16.07
CA ASP A 358 6.28 5.67 15.76
C ASP A 358 6.83 5.71 14.32
N LYS A 359 6.92 4.54 13.68
CA LYS A 359 7.41 4.37 12.32
C LYS A 359 6.32 3.97 11.34
N ASN A 360 5.07 3.77 11.76
CA ASN A 360 3.98 3.33 10.88
C ASN A 360 4.29 2.06 10.06
N HIS A 361 4.96 1.09 10.69
CA HIS A 361 5.34 -0.18 10.07
C HIS A 361 5.24 -1.35 11.05
N GLY A 362 5.25 -2.58 10.55
CA GLY A 362 5.69 -3.76 11.29
C GLY A 362 7.13 -3.59 11.78
N LEU A 363 7.43 -3.97 13.01
CA LEU A 363 8.76 -3.87 13.61
C LEU A 363 9.79 -4.67 12.80
N PHE A 364 9.41 -5.86 12.36
CA PHE A 364 10.25 -6.72 11.54
C PHE A 364 10.47 -6.09 10.15
N THR A 365 9.40 -5.72 9.44
CA THR A 365 9.50 -5.08 8.13
C THR A 365 10.31 -3.78 8.18
N TYR A 366 10.13 -2.97 9.24
CA TYR A 366 10.90 -1.75 9.44
C TYR A 366 12.41 -2.04 9.49
N PHE A 367 12.86 -2.95 10.35
CA PHE A 367 14.29 -3.25 10.49
C PHE A 367 14.87 -3.97 9.27
N LEU A 368 14.07 -4.82 8.60
CA LEU A 368 14.42 -5.44 7.33
C LEU A 368 14.73 -4.38 6.28
N LEU A 369 13.78 -3.48 6.01
CA LEU A 369 13.95 -2.45 5.00
C LEU A 369 14.97 -1.40 5.42
N LYS A 370 15.08 -1.07 6.71
CA LYS A 370 16.11 -0.18 7.23
C LYS A 370 17.51 -0.67 6.90
N LYS A 371 17.78 -1.96 7.16
CA LYS A 371 19.10 -2.52 6.90
C LYS A 371 19.42 -2.58 5.41
N ILE A 372 18.43 -2.90 4.60
CA ILE A 372 18.57 -2.90 3.15
C ILE A 372 18.82 -1.47 2.65
N GLN A 373 18.11 -0.47 3.17
CA GLN A 373 18.31 0.95 2.86
C GLN A 373 19.75 1.38 3.16
N GLU A 374 20.24 1.10 4.38
CA GLU A 374 21.61 1.43 4.82
C GLU A 374 22.71 0.78 4.00
N THR A 375 22.45 -0.38 3.43
CA THR A 375 23.42 -1.14 2.63
C THR A 375 23.22 -0.97 1.13
N GLU A 376 22.26 -0.13 0.72
CA GLU A 376 21.85 0.02 -0.69
C GLU A 376 21.49 -1.34 -1.34
N GLY A 377 20.98 -2.27 -0.52
CA GLY A 377 20.68 -3.67 -0.87
C GLY A 377 21.90 -4.57 -1.09
N ASN A 378 23.12 -4.07 -0.88
CA ASN A 378 24.35 -4.86 -0.90
C ASN A 378 24.61 -5.54 0.46
N ILE A 379 23.75 -6.49 0.80
CA ILE A 379 23.85 -7.27 2.04
C ILE A 379 23.62 -8.76 1.75
N SER A 380 24.39 -9.63 2.41
CA SER A 380 24.17 -11.07 2.36
C SER A 380 22.99 -11.50 3.23
N TYR A 381 22.38 -12.64 2.91
CA TYR A 381 21.26 -13.18 3.68
C TYR A 381 21.70 -13.52 5.10
N LYS A 382 22.97 -13.92 5.30
CA LYS A 382 23.50 -14.15 6.64
C LYS A 382 23.60 -12.86 7.45
N GLU A 383 24.20 -11.81 6.90
CA GLU A 383 24.29 -10.51 7.58
C GLU A 383 22.91 -9.94 7.89
N LEU A 384 21.96 -10.09 6.95
CA LEU A 384 20.58 -9.66 7.15
C LEU A 384 19.89 -10.48 8.26
N SER A 385 20.04 -11.81 8.24
CA SER A 385 19.52 -12.71 9.27
C SER A 385 20.07 -12.37 10.66
N ASP A 386 21.38 -12.18 10.77
CA ASP A 386 22.05 -11.87 12.04
C ASP A 386 21.57 -10.51 12.58
N PHE A 387 21.51 -9.49 11.70
CA PHE A 387 21.00 -8.17 12.05
C PHE A 387 19.55 -8.21 12.53
N LEU A 388 18.67 -8.93 11.82
CA LEU A 388 17.26 -9.05 12.19
C LEU A 388 17.09 -9.76 13.52
N GLY A 389 17.80 -10.88 13.73
CA GLY A 389 17.77 -11.64 14.97
C GLY A 389 18.18 -10.79 16.19
N GLU A 390 19.20 -9.94 16.04
CA GLU A 390 19.67 -9.07 17.11
C GLU A 390 18.77 -7.84 17.30
N GLN A 391 18.57 -7.04 16.25
CA GLN A 391 17.93 -5.73 16.38
C GLN A 391 16.44 -5.85 16.69
N VAL A 392 15.72 -6.78 16.05
CA VAL A 392 14.29 -6.95 16.33
C VAL A 392 14.09 -7.45 17.76
N ALA A 393 14.88 -8.42 18.23
CA ALA A 393 14.78 -8.94 19.60
C ALA A 393 15.03 -7.85 20.66
N ILE A 394 16.07 -7.03 20.47
CA ILE A 394 16.39 -5.93 21.39
C ILE A 394 15.28 -4.86 21.34
N LYS A 395 14.89 -4.45 20.13
CA LYS A 395 13.97 -3.31 19.95
C LYS A 395 12.53 -3.68 20.30
N SER A 396 12.12 -4.94 20.13
CA SER A 396 10.81 -5.40 20.58
C SER A 396 10.69 -5.32 22.10
N ALA A 397 11.73 -5.72 22.83
CA ALA A 397 11.77 -5.64 24.29
C ALA A 397 11.71 -4.18 24.78
N ILE A 398 12.39 -3.26 24.09
CA ILE A 398 12.41 -1.83 24.47
C ILE A 398 11.10 -1.12 24.11
N ILE A 399 10.62 -1.28 22.87
CA ILE A 399 9.50 -0.49 22.32
C ILE A 399 8.16 -1.08 22.74
N ASN A 400 8.04 -2.42 22.66
CA ASN A 400 6.78 -3.13 22.83
C ASN A 400 6.70 -3.89 24.16
N GLN A 401 7.78 -3.95 24.95
CA GLN A 401 7.87 -4.72 26.21
C GLN A 401 7.49 -6.20 26.00
N LYS A 402 7.79 -6.73 24.82
CA LYS A 402 7.48 -8.11 24.41
C LYS A 402 8.62 -8.70 23.61
N GLU A 403 8.80 -10.00 23.73
CA GLU A 403 9.74 -10.74 22.91
C GLU A 403 9.22 -10.90 21.48
N GLN A 404 10.10 -10.68 20.52
CA GLN A 404 9.92 -11.03 19.12
C GLN A 404 11.30 -11.41 18.58
N ASN A 405 11.51 -12.70 18.36
CA ASN A 405 12.76 -13.23 17.83
C ASN A 405 12.52 -13.72 16.40
N PRO A 406 12.99 -12.99 15.38
CA PRO A 406 12.92 -13.45 14.00
C PRO A 406 13.66 -14.77 13.80
N GLN A 407 13.23 -15.54 12.80
CA GLN A 407 13.90 -16.77 12.39
C GLN A 407 14.20 -16.77 10.91
N THR A 408 15.31 -17.42 10.54
CA THR A 408 15.64 -17.73 9.16
C THR A 408 15.60 -19.23 8.98
N LEU A 409 14.60 -19.72 8.24
CA LEU A 409 14.45 -21.12 7.90
C LEU A 409 15.07 -21.37 6.53
N ILE A 410 15.87 -22.43 6.42
CA ILE A 410 16.69 -22.68 5.24
C ILE A 410 16.36 -24.07 4.71
N SER A 411 16.15 -24.20 3.40
CA SER A 411 15.96 -25.51 2.80
C SER A 411 17.22 -26.36 2.88
N VAL A 412 17.03 -27.67 2.95
CA VAL A 412 18.15 -28.63 3.03
C VAL A 412 19.11 -28.48 1.84
N THR A 413 18.58 -28.13 0.66
CA THR A 413 19.33 -27.99 -0.59
C THR A 413 20.34 -26.84 -0.55
N VAL A 414 20.03 -25.73 0.15
CA VAL A 414 20.86 -24.50 0.11
C VAL A 414 21.53 -24.17 1.44
N LYS A 415 21.51 -25.10 2.39
CA LYS A 415 22.09 -24.94 3.74
C LYS A 415 23.55 -24.44 3.74
N ASP A 416 24.33 -24.82 2.72
CA ASP A 416 25.75 -24.49 2.59
C ASP A 416 26.01 -23.34 1.58
N GLN A 417 24.96 -22.67 1.11
CA GLN A 417 25.05 -21.62 0.07
C GLN A 417 24.30 -20.34 0.43
N TRP A 418 23.19 -20.45 1.17
CA TRP A 418 22.27 -19.34 1.44
C TRP A 418 22.96 -18.13 2.06
N TYR A 419 23.97 -18.35 2.90
CA TYR A 419 24.63 -17.29 3.66
C TYR A 419 25.31 -16.24 2.75
N ASN A 420 25.66 -16.60 1.52
CA ASN A 420 26.26 -15.69 0.53
C ASN A 420 25.24 -15.09 -0.44
N TRP A 421 23.98 -15.53 -0.42
CA TRP A 421 22.95 -14.96 -1.28
C TRP A 421 22.74 -13.49 -0.93
N LYS A 422 22.46 -12.66 -1.92
CA LYS A 422 22.05 -11.27 -1.71
C LYS A 422 20.68 -11.04 -2.34
N ILE A 423 20.00 -10.02 -1.82
CA ILE A 423 18.69 -9.61 -2.35
C ILE A 423 18.89 -9.03 -3.75
N ASN A 424 19.95 -8.24 -3.93
CA ASN A 424 20.43 -7.73 -5.20
C ASN A 424 21.57 -8.66 -5.64
N GLN A 425 21.34 -9.61 -6.55
CA GLN A 425 22.46 -10.28 -7.21
C GLN A 425 22.35 -10.18 -8.72
N ASP A 426 23.52 -9.88 -9.30
CA ASP A 426 23.96 -10.18 -10.65
C ASP A 426 24.12 -11.70 -10.88
#